data_AF-A0A1I0W2K0-F1
#
_entry.id   AF-A0A1I0W2K0-F1
#
_cell.length_a   1.000
_cell.length_b   1.000
_cell.length_c   1.000
_cell.angle_alpha   90.00
_cell.angle_beta   90.00
_cell.angle_gamma   90.00
#
_symmetry.space_group_name_H-M   'P 1'
#
loop_
_entity.id
_entity.type
_entity.pdbx_description
1 polymer ?
#
loop_
_entity_poly.entity_id
_entity_poly.type
_entity_poly.pdbx_seq_one_letter_code
_entity_poly.pdbx_strand_id
1 'polypeptide(L)'
;MSTSHVVAPSTASQTRVPRYAVLVGIAYGICVIGMSCSILAEMAFGYTGQGDAPRSLGEQLAGVLGFGTFALAASVLAVNRLTSERQRQVGAVVLGVLAVPALAFFWCGMPAMFGAGAAALAGLTRGRTPLTGAARAFGLIGLVFAVVNPIVNFLGVTISWLTTA
;
A
#
# COMPACT_ATOMS: atom_id res chain seq x y z
N MET A 1 -17.12 42.97 -35.12
CA MET A 1 -16.17 42.88 -33.99
C MET A 1 -16.35 41.53 -33.35
N SER A 2 -15.37 40.63 -33.50
CA SER A 2 -15.43 39.25 -32.99
C SER A 2 -14.57 39.16 -31.73
N THR A 3 -15.18 38.93 -30.57
CA THR A 3 -14.49 38.80 -29.28
C THR A 3 -13.96 37.38 -29.13
N SER A 4 -12.66 37.20 -29.38
CA SER A 4 -11.94 35.98 -29.05
C SER A 4 -11.90 35.80 -27.53
N HIS A 5 -12.71 34.89 -27.01
CA HIS A 5 -12.58 34.43 -25.62
C HIS A 5 -11.28 33.65 -25.48
N VAL A 6 -10.28 34.27 -24.86
CA VAL A 6 -9.07 33.58 -24.40
C VAL A 6 -9.50 32.66 -23.26
N VAL A 7 -9.64 31.37 -23.54
CA VAL A 7 -9.83 30.33 -22.52
C VAL A 7 -8.54 30.27 -21.72
N ALA A 8 -8.59 30.72 -20.46
CA ALA A 8 -7.48 30.61 -19.54
C ALA A 8 -7.03 29.14 -19.43
N PRO A 9 -5.73 28.85 -19.37
CA PRO A 9 -5.26 27.47 -19.21
C PRO A 9 -5.86 26.90 -17.94
N SER A 10 -6.62 25.81 -18.07
CA SER A 10 -7.18 25.11 -16.92
C SER A 10 -6.04 24.80 -15.96
N THR A 11 -6.08 25.34 -14.75
CA THR A 11 -5.24 24.93 -13.64
C THR A 11 -5.58 23.47 -13.34
N ALA A 12 -4.91 22.55 -14.04
CA ALA A 12 -5.06 21.12 -13.82
C ALA A 12 -4.84 20.89 -12.32
N SER A 13 -5.89 20.41 -11.64
CA SER A 13 -5.88 20.11 -10.21
C SER A 13 -4.65 19.25 -9.90
N GLN A 14 -3.64 19.85 -9.25
CA GLN A 14 -2.50 19.08 -8.77
C GLN A 14 -2.99 18.11 -7.69
N THR A 15 -2.85 16.80 -7.95
CA THR A 15 -3.10 15.77 -6.95
C THR A 15 -2.16 15.97 -5.77
N ARG A 16 -2.72 16.33 -4.61
CA ARG A 16 -1.96 16.57 -3.35
C ARG A 16 -1.35 15.28 -2.78
N VAL A 17 -1.88 14.12 -3.18
CA VAL A 17 -1.43 12.78 -2.77
C VAL A 17 0.08 12.62 -3.01
N PRO A 18 0.84 11.99 -2.10
CA PRO A 18 2.26 11.74 -2.29
C PRO A 18 2.60 10.97 -3.59
N ARG A 19 3.89 10.99 -3.95
CA ARG A 19 4.40 10.16 -5.05
C ARG A 19 4.24 8.68 -4.70
N TYR A 20 4.01 7.84 -5.70
CA TYR A 20 3.90 6.38 -5.53
C TYR A 20 5.06 5.78 -4.70
N ALA A 21 6.31 6.17 -5.02
CA ALA A 21 7.49 5.69 -4.31
C ALA A 21 7.44 5.97 -2.80
N VAL A 22 6.86 7.11 -2.39
CA VAL A 22 6.68 7.47 -0.98
C VAL A 22 5.63 6.57 -0.34
N LEU A 23 4.47 6.40 -0.98
CA LEU A 23 3.40 5.55 -0.44
C LEU A 23 3.85 4.10 -0.27
N VAL A 24 4.44 3.50 -1.32
CA VAL A 24 4.88 2.11 -1.28
C VAL A 24 6.08 1.92 -0.35
N GLY A 25 6.99 2.90 -0.27
CA GLY A 25 8.12 2.89 0.64
C GLY A 25 7.70 2.95 2.11
N ILE A 26 6.75 3.82 2.45
CA ILE A 26 6.16 3.88 3.80
C ILE A 26 5.45 2.57 4.14
N ALA A 27 4.63 2.06 3.22
CA ALA A 27 3.91 0.80 3.42
C ALA A 27 4.86 -0.37 3.68
N TYR A 28 5.92 -0.50 2.88
CA TYR A 28 6.91 -1.55 3.08
C TYR A 28 7.73 -1.33 4.36
N GLY A 29 8.20 -0.11 4.61
CA GLY A 29 9.02 0.20 5.78
C GLY A 29 8.27 -0.01 7.09
N ILE A 30 7.04 0.48 7.20
CA ILE A 30 6.26 0.33 8.44
C ILE A 30 5.73 -1.10 8.58
N CYS A 31 5.05 -1.61 7.55
CA CYS A 31 4.38 -2.90 7.71
C CYS A 31 5.38 -4.05 7.63
N VAL A 32 6.26 -4.10 6.63
CA VAL A 32 7.15 -5.27 6.48
C VAL A 32 8.34 -5.16 7.42
N ILE A 33 9.11 -4.08 7.32
CA ILE A 33 10.34 -3.93 8.10
C ILE A 33 10.01 -3.71 9.58
N GLY A 34 9.05 -2.87 9.91
CA GLY A 34 8.62 -2.63 11.30
C GLY A 34 8.15 -3.91 12.01
N MET A 35 7.24 -4.70 11.40
CA MET A 35 6.84 -5.98 12.01
C MET A 35 7.99 -6.98 12.08
N SER A 36 8.84 -7.05 11.05
CA SER A 36 10.00 -7.95 11.07
C SER A 36 10.94 -7.62 12.23
N CYS A 37 11.19 -6.34 12.48
CA CYS A 37 11.97 -5.88 13.63
C CYS A 37 11.30 -6.23 14.96
N SER A 38 9.97 -6.10 15.07
CA SER A 38 9.22 -6.51 16.27
C SER A 38 9.40 -8.01 16.55
N ILE A 39 9.20 -8.85 15.53
CA ILE A 39 9.34 -10.31 15.65
C ILE A 39 10.78 -10.69 16.02
N LEU A 40 11.78 -10.06 15.40
CA LEU A 40 13.18 -10.30 15.71
C LEU A 40 13.54 -9.87 17.14
N ALA A 41 12.97 -8.78 17.63
CA ALA A 41 13.15 -8.34 19.00
C ALA A 41 12.53 -9.35 19.99
N GLU A 42 11.33 -9.87 19.72
CA GLU A 42 10.71 -10.92 20.53
C GLU A 42 11.58 -12.19 20.60
N MET A 43 12.13 -12.63 19.46
CA MET A 43 13.09 -13.75 19.42
C MET A 43 14.35 -13.47 20.24
N ALA A 44 14.92 -12.27 20.13
CA ALA A 44 16.19 -11.91 20.76
C ALA A 44 16.07 -11.72 22.28
N PHE A 45 14.95 -11.17 22.75
CA PHE A 45 14.70 -10.89 24.16
C PHE A 45 13.95 -12.01 24.88
N GLY A 46 13.57 -13.08 24.18
CA GLY A 46 12.89 -14.23 24.78
C GLY A 46 11.45 -13.94 25.22
N TYR A 47 10.83 -12.88 24.70
CA TYR A 47 9.41 -12.61 24.88
C TYR A 47 8.61 -13.59 24.02
N THR A 48 8.48 -14.85 24.44
CA THR A 48 7.46 -15.72 23.88
C THR A 48 6.14 -15.32 24.50
N GLY A 49 5.29 -14.65 23.74
CA GLY A 49 3.93 -14.32 24.15
C GLY A 49 3.28 -15.53 24.82
N GLN A 50 2.73 -15.32 26.02
CA GLN A 50 1.96 -16.33 26.75
C GLN A 50 0.71 -16.68 25.93
N GLY A 51 0.82 -17.68 25.08
CA GLY A 51 -0.28 -18.21 24.29
C GLY A 51 0.27 -19.16 23.24
N ASP A 52 -0.40 -20.31 23.08
CA ASP A 52 -0.12 -21.28 22.03
C ASP A 52 -0.35 -20.64 20.65
N ALA A 53 0.62 -19.85 20.18
CA ALA A 53 0.58 -19.26 18.85
C ALA A 53 0.70 -20.42 17.84
N PRO A 54 -0.25 -20.57 16.90
CA PRO A 54 -0.30 -21.71 15.98
C PRO A 54 0.88 -21.76 14.99
N ARG A 55 1.79 -20.77 15.03
CA ARG A 55 2.99 -20.69 14.19
C ARG A 55 4.16 -20.16 15.00
N SER A 56 5.34 -20.72 14.75
CA SER A 56 6.59 -20.22 15.33
C SER A 56 6.89 -18.79 14.88
N LEU A 57 7.60 -18.02 15.69
CA LEU A 57 8.04 -16.66 15.33
C LEU A 57 8.83 -16.65 14.00
N GLY A 58 9.60 -17.71 13.72
CA GLY A 58 10.37 -17.85 12.49
C GLY A 58 9.48 -17.96 11.25
N GLU A 59 8.42 -18.76 11.32
CA GLU A 59 7.42 -18.88 10.24
C GLU A 59 6.65 -17.57 10.04
N GLN A 60 6.35 -16.86 11.13
CA GLN A 60 5.71 -15.54 11.03
C GLN A 60 6.62 -14.53 10.33
N LEU A 61 7.91 -14.47 10.69
CA LEU A 61 8.90 -13.62 10.04
C LEU A 61 9.04 -13.95 8.55
N ALA A 62 9.17 -15.23 8.21
CA ALA A 62 9.27 -15.69 6.83
C ALA A 62 8.01 -15.31 6.03
N GLY A 63 6.82 -15.44 6.63
CA GLY A 63 5.57 -15.01 6.05
C GLY A 63 5.54 -13.50 5.79
N VAL A 64 5.85 -12.68 6.80
CA VAL A 64 5.85 -11.21 6.68
C VAL A 64 6.80 -10.73 5.60
N LEU A 65 8.04 -11.22 5.61
CA LEU A 65 9.05 -10.86 4.61
C LEU A 65 8.68 -11.38 3.23
N GLY A 66 8.28 -12.64 3.11
CA GLY A 66 7.97 -13.28 1.83
C GLY A 66 6.78 -12.62 1.13
N PHE A 67 5.64 -12.56 1.82
CA PHE A 67 4.43 -11.96 1.28
C PHE A 67 4.55 -10.44 1.09
N GLY A 68 5.21 -9.75 2.02
CA GLY A 68 5.47 -8.32 1.92
C GLY A 68 6.35 -7.97 0.73
N THR A 69 7.47 -8.68 0.55
CA THR A 69 8.41 -8.46 -0.56
C THR A 69 7.79 -8.84 -1.90
N PHE A 70 7.02 -9.93 -1.95
CA PHE A 70 6.26 -10.31 -3.15
C PHE A 70 5.29 -9.19 -3.56
N ALA A 71 4.53 -8.65 -2.60
CA ALA A 71 3.58 -7.58 -2.86
C ALA A 71 4.27 -6.30 -3.35
N LEU A 72 5.42 -5.95 -2.76
CA LEU A 72 6.26 -4.84 -3.21
C LEU A 72 6.68 -5.03 -4.67
N ALA A 73 7.27 -6.19 -4.98
CA ALA A 73 7.75 -6.51 -6.32
C ALA A 73 6.62 -6.49 -7.34
N ALA A 74 5.49 -7.12 -7.04
CA ALA A 74 4.31 -7.14 -7.91
C ALA A 74 3.74 -5.73 -8.15
N SER A 75 3.64 -4.90 -7.11
CA SER A 75 3.16 -3.52 -7.23
C SER A 75 4.12 -2.67 -8.09
N VAL A 76 5.43 -2.74 -7.81
CA VAL A 76 6.46 -2.00 -8.57
C VAL A 76 6.48 -2.45 -10.03
N LEU A 77 6.41 -3.76 -10.28
CA LEU A 77 6.38 -4.31 -11.63
C LEU A 77 5.12 -3.84 -12.38
N ALA A 78 3.94 -3.94 -11.76
CA ALA A 78 2.69 -3.49 -12.37
C ALA A 78 2.74 -2.00 -12.73
N VAL A 79 3.17 -1.15 -11.80
CA VAL A 79 3.26 0.31 -12.02
C VAL A 79 4.25 0.68 -13.11
N ASN A 80 5.34 -0.07 -13.26
CA ASN A 80 6.38 0.20 -14.26
C ASN A 80 6.09 -0.42 -15.64
N ARG A 81 5.35 -1.53 -15.70
CA ARG A 81 5.10 -2.28 -16.95
C ARG A 81 3.74 -1.98 -17.59
N LEU A 82 2.74 -1.60 -16.81
CA LEU A 82 1.40 -1.30 -17.32
C LEU A 82 1.34 0.18 -17.71
N THR A 83 1.76 0.50 -18.94
CA THR A 83 1.93 1.89 -19.41
C THR A 83 0.74 2.40 -20.21
N SER A 84 0.09 1.55 -21.00
CA SER A 84 -1.09 1.94 -21.79
C SER A 84 -2.29 2.24 -20.88
N GLU A 85 -3.18 3.13 -21.32
CA GLU A 85 -4.36 3.51 -20.54
C GLU A 85 -5.21 2.30 -20.15
N ARG A 86 -5.49 1.41 -21.11
CA ARG A 86 -6.26 0.18 -20.86
C ARG A 86 -5.58 -0.74 -19.84
N GLN A 87 -4.27 -0.94 -19.95
CA GLN A 87 -3.52 -1.75 -18.97
C GLN A 87 -3.53 -1.13 -17.58
N ARG A 88 -3.42 0.20 -17.49
CA ARG A 88 -3.51 0.92 -16.21
C ARG A 88 -4.89 0.80 -15.59
N GLN A 89 -5.96 0.90 -16.38
CA GLN A 89 -7.33 0.70 -15.91
C GLN A 89 -7.51 -0.71 -15.33
N VAL A 90 -7.14 -1.74 -16.09
CA VAL A 90 -7.24 -3.14 -15.64
C VAL A 90 -6.36 -3.37 -14.41
N GLY A 91 -5.11 -2.93 -14.43
CA GLY A 91 -4.19 -3.10 -13.31
C GLY A 91 -4.65 -2.39 -12.04
N ALA A 92 -5.24 -1.19 -12.15
CA ALA A 92 -5.82 -0.49 -11.01
C ALA A 92 -6.97 -1.28 -10.38
N VAL A 93 -7.84 -1.85 -11.21
CA VAL A 93 -8.96 -2.70 -10.75
C VAL A 93 -8.43 -3.98 -10.11
N VAL A 94 -7.53 -4.70 -10.78
CA VAL A 94 -6.99 -5.98 -10.29
C VAL A 94 -6.26 -5.80 -8.96
N LEU A 95 -5.35 -4.82 -8.87
CA LEU A 95 -4.65 -4.56 -7.61
C LEU A 95 -5.59 -4.07 -6.51
N GLY A 96 -6.58 -3.24 -6.85
CA GLY A 96 -7.60 -2.79 -5.90
C GLY A 96 -8.45 -3.93 -5.36
N VAL A 97 -8.90 -4.84 -6.22
CA VAL A 97 -9.65 -6.04 -5.84
C VAL A 97 -8.78 -6.96 -4.97
N LEU A 98 -7.53 -7.20 -5.35
CA LEU A 98 -6.61 -8.06 -4.59
C LEU A 98 -6.25 -7.48 -3.22
N ALA A 99 -6.27 -6.15 -3.06
CA ALA A 99 -5.99 -5.51 -1.78
C ALA A 99 -7.05 -5.82 -0.71
N VAL A 100 -8.32 -6.05 -1.09
CA VAL A 100 -9.42 -6.35 -0.16
C VAL A 100 -9.24 -7.68 0.58
N PRO A 101 -9.12 -8.85 -0.09
CA PRO A 101 -8.85 -10.09 0.60
C PRO A 101 -7.46 -10.08 1.24
N ALA A 102 -6.47 -9.40 0.65
CA ALA A 102 -5.17 -9.27 1.27
C ALA A 102 -5.22 -8.60 2.64
N LEU A 103 -6.19 -7.70 2.88
CA LEU A 103 -6.40 -7.10 4.20
C LEU A 103 -6.83 -8.12 5.25
N ALA A 104 -7.66 -9.10 4.87
CA ALA A 104 -8.15 -10.13 5.78
C ALA A 104 -7.10 -11.21 6.09
N PHE A 105 -6.24 -11.53 5.11
CA PHE A 105 -5.31 -12.66 5.23
C PHE A 105 -3.86 -12.25 5.51
N PHE A 106 -3.47 -11.03 5.14
CA PHE A 106 -2.07 -10.61 5.11
C PHE A 106 -1.91 -9.22 5.73
N TRP A 107 -1.81 -9.20 7.04
CA TRP A 107 -1.52 -7.97 7.77
C TRP A 107 -0.12 -7.41 7.49
N CYS A 108 0.77 -8.20 6.86
CA CYS A 108 2.16 -7.88 6.50
C CYS A 108 2.38 -6.71 5.52
N GLY A 109 1.40 -5.82 5.31
CA GLY A 109 1.51 -4.67 4.41
C GLY A 109 1.17 -4.93 2.94
N MET A 110 0.90 -6.18 2.56
CA MET A 110 0.43 -6.54 1.21
C MET A 110 -0.77 -5.70 0.72
N PRO A 111 -1.86 -5.52 1.50
CA PRO A 111 -2.99 -4.67 1.09
C PRO A 111 -2.56 -3.22 0.86
N ALA A 112 -1.62 -2.69 1.64
CA ALA A 112 -1.12 -1.34 1.50
C ALA A 112 -0.31 -1.16 0.21
N MET A 113 0.53 -2.13 -0.13
CA MET A 113 1.35 -2.10 -1.34
C MET A 113 0.52 -2.28 -2.61
N PHE A 114 -0.41 -3.24 -2.63
CA PHE A 114 -1.37 -3.36 -3.73
C PHE A 114 -2.26 -2.12 -3.84
N GLY A 115 -2.70 -1.56 -2.72
CA GLY A 115 -3.43 -0.31 -2.68
C GLY A 115 -2.66 0.86 -3.27
N ALA A 116 -1.37 1.00 -2.94
CA ALA A 116 -0.49 2.02 -3.49
C ALA A 116 -0.30 1.85 -5.00
N GLY A 117 -0.13 0.61 -5.47
CA GLY A 117 -0.07 0.27 -6.89
C GLY A 117 -1.37 0.59 -7.64
N ALA A 118 -2.53 0.26 -7.05
CA ALA A 118 -3.83 0.58 -7.61
C ALA A 118 -4.03 2.10 -7.73
N ALA A 119 -3.72 2.86 -6.67
CA ALA A 119 -3.78 4.32 -6.67
C ALA A 119 -2.83 4.95 -7.71
N ALA A 120 -1.64 4.38 -7.87
CA ALA A 120 -0.66 4.80 -8.86
C ALA A 120 -1.17 4.58 -10.29
N LEU A 121 -1.67 3.38 -10.61
CA LEU A 121 -2.19 3.04 -11.93
C LEU A 121 -3.43 3.87 -12.27
N ALA A 122 -4.33 4.08 -11.30
CA ALA A 122 -5.49 4.97 -11.38
C ALA A 122 -5.12 6.46 -11.54
N GLY A 123 -3.83 6.81 -11.42
CA GLY A 123 -3.34 8.17 -11.62
C GLY A 123 -3.62 9.11 -10.45
N LEU A 124 -3.86 8.58 -9.25
CA LEU A 124 -4.17 9.36 -8.05
C LEU A 124 -2.92 9.87 -7.34
N THR A 125 -1.76 9.25 -7.57
CA THR A 125 -0.47 9.70 -7.02
C THR A 125 0.09 10.91 -7.77
N ARG A 126 0.87 11.75 -7.10
CA ARG A 126 1.48 12.96 -7.69
C ARG A 126 2.16 12.70 -9.04
N GLY A 127 1.93 13.59 -10.00
CA GLY A 127 2.57 13.54 -11.32
C GLY A 127 1.91 12.58 -12.31
N ARG A 128 0.71 12.07 -12.00
CA ARG A 128 -0.08 11.24 -12.91
C ARG A 128 -1.44 11.87 -13.19
N THR A 129 -1.97 11.57 -14.38
CA THR A 129 -3.30 11.96 -14.80
C THR A 129 -4.32 10.96 -14.26
N PRO A 130 -5.33 11.41 -13.47
CA PRO A 130 -6.37 10.54 -12.95
C PRO A 130 -7.18 9.88 -14.06
N LEU A 131 -7.45 8.58 -13.91
CA LEU A 131 -8.40 7.84 -14.75
C LEU A 131 -9.84 8.10 -14.27
N THR A 132 -10.82 7.69 -15.08
CA THR A 132 -12.25 7.78 -14.77
C THR A 132 -12.88 6.40 -14.55
N GLY A 133 -14.15 6.36 -14.13
CA GLY A 133 -14.91 5.13 -13.96
C GLY A 133 -14.40 4.21 -12.85
N ALA A 134 -14.54 2.90 -13.06
CA ALA A 134 -14.21 1.87 -12.07
C ALA A 134 -12.74 1.94 -11.61
N ALA A 135 -11.80 2.16 -12.54
CA ALA A 135 -10.37 2.27 -12.23
C ALA A 135 -10.10 3.35 -11.18
N ARG A 136 -10.81 4.48 -11.23
CA ARG A 136 -10.70 5.55 -10.23
C ARG A 136 -11.21 5.11 -8.86
N ALA A 137 -12.35 4.42 -8.82
CA ALA A 137 -12.94 3.93 -7.58
C ALA A 137 -12.01 2.94 -6.88
N PHE A 138 -11.50 1.94 -7.61
CA PHE A 138 -10.53 0.98 -7.08
C PHE A 138 -9.21 1.64 -6.68
N GLY A 139 -8.76 2.65 -7.43
CA GLY A 139 -7.60 3.46 -7.04
C GLY A 139 -7.81 4.20 -5.71
N LEU A 140 -9.00 4.76 -5.47
CA LEU A 140 -9.33 5.46 -4.23
C LEU A 140 -9.38 4.51 -3.04
N ILE A 141 -10.03 3.35 -3.21
CA ILE A 141 -10.05 2.28 -2.19
C ILE A 141 -8.62 1.83 -1.89
N GLY A 142 -7.82 1.60 -2.93
CA GLY A 142 -6.42 1.25 -2.78
C GLY A 142 -5.61 2.32 -2.05
N LEU A 143 -5.86 3.60 -2.33
CA LEU A 143 -5.20 4.71 -1.62
C LEU A 143 -5.56 4.72 -0.13
N VAL A 144 -6.81 4.44 0.23
CA VAL A 144 -7.23 4.30 1.63
C VAL A 144 -6.42 3.19 2.31
N PHE A 145 -6.30 2.01 1.69
CA PHE A 145 -5.49 0.93 2.25
C PHE A 145 -4.00 1.29 2.35
N ALA A 146 -3.45 1.99 1.35
CA ALA A 146 -2.05 2.43 1.36
C ALA A 146 -1.72 3.39 2.52
N VAL A 147 -2.71 4.11 3.04
CA VAL A 147 -2.53 5.07 4.15
C VAL A 147 -2.94 4.46 5.50
N VAL A 148 -4.13 3.87 5.56
CA VAL A 148 -4.70 3.36 6.81
C VAL A 148 -3.95 2.15 7.32
N ASN A 149 -3.55 1.22 6.45
CA ASN A 149 -2.91 -0.01 6.92
C ASN A 149 -1.57 0.26 7.62
N PRO A 150 -0.63 1.07 7.08
CA PRO A 150 0.59 1.42 7.81
C PRO A 150 0.33 2.10 9.16
N ILE A 151 -0.67 2.99 9.23
CA ILE A 151 -1.03 3.64 10.50
C ILE A 151 -1.50 2.61 11.53
N VAL A 152 -2.42 1.73 11.14
CA VAL A 152 -2.95 0.68 12.03
C VAL A 152 -1.84 -0.29 12.45
N ASN A 153 -0.95 -0.66 11.54
CA ASN A 153 0.18 -1.53 11.84
C ASN A 153 1.13 -0.90 12.86
N PHE A 154 1.52 0.36 12.62
CA PHE A 154 2.37 1.12 13.52
C PHE A 154 1.74 1.20 14.92
N LEU A 155 0.46 1.60 15.00
CA LEU A 155 -0.25 1.68 16.27
C LEU A 155 -0.35 0.32 16.97
N GLY A 156 -0.66 -0.74 16.23
CA GLY A 156 -0.76 -2.10 16.78
C GLY A 156 0.54 -2.57 17.40
N VAL A 157 1.65 -2.42 16.68
CA VAL A 157 2.99 -2.76 17.19
C VAL A 157 3.34 -1.89 18.40
N THR A 158 3.20 -0.57 18.31
CA THR A 158 3.53 0.34 19.42
C THR A 158 2.71 0.05 20.68
N ILE A 159 1.40 -0.15 20.56
CA ILE A 159 0.53 -0.48 21.69
C ILE A 159 0.96 -1.81 22.31
N SER A 160 1.21 -2.84 21.48
CA SER A 160 1.66 -4.14 21.97
C SER A 160 2.88 -4.00 22.88
N TRP A 161 3.92 -3.29 22.40
CA TRP A 161 5.14 -3.04 23.18
C TRP A 161 4.90 -2.23 24.46
N LEU A 162 4.04 -1.21 24.42
CA LEU A 162 3.71 -0.42 25.61
C LEU A 162 2.93 -1.22 26.67
N THR A 163 2.20 -2.25 26.26
CA THR A 163 1.42 -3.09 27.17
C THR A 163 2.13 -4.36 27.63
N THR A 164 3.23 -4.74 26.98
CA THR A 164 4.05 -5.92 27.32
C THR A 164 5.38 -5.57 28.00
N ALA A 165 5.79 -4.31 27.98
CA ALA A 165 6.86 -3.75 28.82
C ALA A 165 6.36 -3.45 30.24
#